data_AF-A0A9P6SSB0-F1
#
_entry.id   AF-A0A9P6SSB0-F1
#
_cell.length_a   1.000
_cell.length_b   1.000
_cell.length_c   1.000
_cell.angle_alpha   90.00
_cell.angle_beta   90.00
_cell.angle_gamma   90.00
#
_symmetry.space_group_name_H-M   'P 1'
#
loop_
_entity.id
_entity.type
_entity.pdbx_description
1 polymer ?
#
loop_
_entity_poly.entity_id
_entity_poly.type
_entity_poly.pdbx_seq_one_letter_code
_entity_poly.pdbx_strand_id
1 'polypeptide(L)'
;MITKLLEDPETIDAFTKTNQARLAESYTLAADTLRGLNIPYLPAQGGHFLWVDLRQYIPQSFAASAAAGEREIEYKLWHAMLDEGHFDDDTEE
;
A
#
# COMPACT_ATOMS: atom_id res chain seq x y z
N MET A 1 30.59 10.31 -0.64
CA MET A 1 30.08 9.92 0.69
C MET A 1 29.31 8.60 0.61
N ILE A 2 28.36 8.45 -0.32
CA ILE A 2 27.69 7.16 -0.61
C ILE A 2 28.67 6.06 -1.02
N THR A 3 29.71 6.36 -1.79
CA THR A 3 30.69 5.36 -2.25
C THR A 3 31.35 4.61 -1.08
N LYS A 4 31.76 5.33 -0.03
CA LYS A 4 32.34 4.73 1.19
C LYS A 4 31.35 3.87 1.98
N LEU A 5 30.06 4.20 1.93
CA LEU A 5 29.00 3.41 2.57
C LEU A 5 28.75 2.10 1.80
N LEU A 6 28.87 2.14 0.46
CA LEU A 6 28.66 0.98 -0.40
C LEU A 6 29.93 0.13 -0.61
N GLU A 7 31.09 0.61 -0.16
CA GLU A 7 32.38 -0.09 -0.23
C GLU A 7 32.57 -1.10 0.91
N ASP A 8 31.72 -1.07 1.94
CA ASP A 8 31.76 -2.00 3.08
C ASP A 8 30.71 -3.12 2.92
N PRO A 9 31.12 -4.34 2.53
CA PRO A 9 30.20 -5.45 2.30
C PRO A 9 29.49 -5.92 3.58
N GLU A 10 30.13 -5.79 4.74
CA GLU A 10 29.52 -6.19 6.02
C GLU A 10 28.38 -5.23 6.38
N THR A 11 28.58 -3.94 6.18
CA THR A 11 27.53 -2.92 6.37
C THR A 11 26.36 -3.11 5.40
N ILE A 12 26.63 -3.43 4.12
CA ILE A 12 25.55 -3.68 3.14
C ILE A 12 24.74 -4.93 3.51
N ASP A 13 25.40 -6.01 3.91
CA ASP A 13 24.70 -7.25 4.28
C ASP A 13 23.84 -7.05 5.54
N ALA A 14 24.39 -6.37 6.56
CA ALA A 14 23.67 -6.01 7.76
C ALA A 14 22.46 -5.09 7.48
N PHE A 15 22.66 -4.07 6.63
CA PHE A 15 21.59 -3.16 6.21
C PHE A 15 20.48 -3.92 5.48
N THR A 16 20.83 -4.75 4.50
CA THR A 16 19.86 -5.49 3.68
C THR A 16 19.01 -6.42 4.54
N LYS A 17 19.64 -7.21 5.41
CA LYS A 17 18.94 -8.12 6.32
C LYS A 17 18.00 -7.37 7.27
N THR A 18 18.50 -6.29 7.87
CA THR A 18 17.70 -5.49 8.82
C THR A 18 16.54 -4.80 8.12
N ASN A 19 16.76 -4.26 6.93
CA ASN A 19 15.73 -3.59 6.15
C ASN A 19 14.63 -4.58 5.72
N GLN A 20 15.01 -5.75 5.19
CA GLN A 20 14.05 -6.79 4.81
C GLN A 20 13.24 -7.30 6.00
N ALA A 21 13.87 -7.51 7.16
CA ALA A 21 13.16 -7.91 8.38
C ALA A 21 12.11 -6.88 8.80
N ARG A 22 12.48 -5.60 8.85
CA ARG A 22 11.55 -4.51 9.20
C ARG A 22 10.44 -4.33 8.19
N LEU A 23 10.73 -4.45 6.89
CA LEU A 23 9.69 -4.40 5.85
C LEU A 23 8.72 -5.57 5.97
N ALA A 24 9.20 -6.77 6.28
CA ALA A 24 8.36 -7.94 6.51
C ALA A 24 7.47 -7.78 7.75
N GLU A 25 7.99 -7.20 8.84
CA GLU A 25 7.22 -6.88 10.04
C GLU A 25 6.11 -5.87 9.72
N SER A 26 6.44 -4.76 9.05
CA SER A 26 5.46 -3.75 8.64
C SER A 26 4.40 -4.32 7.70
N TYR A 27 4.80 -5.14 6.72
CA TYR A 27 3.88 -5.83 5.83
C TYR A 27 2.93 -6.75 6.61
N THR A 28 3.45 -7.53 7.56
CA THR A 28 2.65 -8.45 8.36
C THR A 28 1.60 -7.69 9.16
N LEU A 29 2.00 -6.59 9.82
CA LEU A 29 1.07 -5.75 10.58
C LEU A 29 -0.07 -5.20 9.70
N ALA A 30 0.28 -4.64 8.54
CA ALA A 30 -0.72 -4.07 7.62
C ALA A 30 -1.63 -5.15 7.02
N ALA A 31 -1.05 -6.28 6.59
CA ALA A 31 -1.78 -7.42 6.05
C ALA A 31 -2.74 -8.05 7.06
N ASP A 32 -2.32 -8.17 8.33
CA ASP A 32 -3.17 -8.68 9.41
C ASP A 32 -4.30 -7.70 9.74
N THR A 33 -4.04 -6.40 9.68
CA THR A 33 -5.07 -5.36 9.85
C THR A 33 -6.13 -5.47 8.75
N LEU A 34 -5.71 -5.54 7.47
CA LEU A 34 -6.64 -5.69 6.33
C LEU A 34 -7.44 -6.99 6.43
N ARG A 35 -6.82 -8.10 6.83
CA ARG A 35 -7.49 -9.38 7.07
C ARG A 35 -8.52 -9.29 8.19
N GLY A 36 -8.19 -8.61 9.30
CA GLY A 36 -9.11 -8.37 10.40
C GLY A 36 -10.33 -7.54 10.00
N LEU A 37 -10.17 -6.63 9.04
CA LEU A 37 -11.25 -5.81 8.48
C LEU A 37 -11.99 -6.48 7.31
N ASN A 38 -11.62 -7.71 6.91
CA ASN A 38 -12.11 -8.38 5.70
C ASN A 38 -11.94 -7.56 4.41
N ILE A 39 -10.84 -6.81 4.32
CA ILE A 39 -10.48 -6.06 3.12
C ILE A 39 -9.56 -6.93 2.26
N PRO A 40 -9.96 -7.33 1.04
CA PRO A 40 -9.08 -8.07 0.15
C PRO A 40 -7.89 -7.21 -0.27
N TYR A 41 -6.73 -7.84 -0.42
CA TYR A 41 -5.50 -7.20 -0.87
C TYR A 41 -4.68 -8.20 -1.69
N LEU A 42 -3.82 -7.70 -2.57
CA LEU A 42 -2.86 -8.51 -3.31
C LEU A 42 -1.62 -8.76 -2.43
N PRO A 43 -1.24 -10.01 -2.13
CA PRO A 43 -0.04 -10.28 -1.35
C PRO A 43 1.22 -9.75 -2.05
N ALA A 44 1.91 -8.83 -1.40
CA ALA A 44 3.14 -8.24 -1.93
C ALA A 44 4.31 -9.23 -1.80
N GLN A 45 5.20 -9.24 -2.80
CA GLN A 45 6.45 -10.02 -2.80
C GLN A 45 7.70 -9.12 -2.64
N GLY A 46 7.50 -7.80 -2.53
CA GLY A 46 8.52 -6.77 -2.41
C GLY A 46 7.93 -5.37 -2.61
N GLY A 47 8.69 -4.32 -2.32
CA GLY A 47 8.25 -2.93 -2.39
C GLY A 47 7.95 -2.31 -1.02
N HIS A 48 7.38 -1.10 -1.04
CA HIS A 48 7.05 -0.31 0.15
C HIS A 48 5.54 0.01 0.24
N PHE A 49 4.70 -0.76 -0.47
CA PHE A 49 3.27 -0.52 -0.63
C PHE A 49 2.48 -1.84 -0.66
N LEU A 50 1.17 -1.73 -0.51
CA LEU A 50 0.20 -2.83 -0.61
C LEU A 50 -0.86 -2.45 -1.64
N TRP A 51 -1.33 -3.43 -2.41
CA TRP A 51 -2.44 -3.21 -3.32
C TRP A 51 -3.73 -3.69 -2.66
N VAL A 52 -4.63 -2.76 -2.34
CA VAL A 52 -5.86 -3.03 -1.58
C VAL A 52 -7.07 -2.97 -2.51
N ASP A 53 -8.01 -3.90 -2.33
CA ASP A 53 -9.26 -3.92 -3.07
C ASP A 53 -10.39 -3.28 -2.26
N LEU A 54 -10.67 -2.03 -2.59
CA LEU A 54 -11.70 -1.22 -1.93
C LEU A 54 -13.05 -1.24 -2.65
N ARG A 55 -13.21 -2.06 -3.71
CA ARG A 55 -14.43 -2.07 -4.54
C ARG A 55 -15.70 -2.38 -3.74
N GLN A 56 -15.57 -3.13 -2.64
CA GLN A 56 -16.68 -3.44 -1.75
C GLN A 56 -17.29 -2.21 -1.05
N TYR A 57 -16.54 -1.10 -0.95
CA TYR A 57 -16.98 0.15 -0.33
C TYR A 57 -17.59 1.13 -1.33
N ILE A 58 -17.59 0.79 -2.63
CA ILE A 58 -18.23 1.61 -3.65
C ILE A 58 -19.75 1.50 -3.48
N PRO A 59 -20.49 2.60 -3.28
CA PRO A 59 -21.94 2.55 -3.14
C PRO A 59 -22.59 1.95 -4.38
N GLN A 60 -23.64 1.14 -4.20
CA GLN A 60 -24.29 0.42 -5.31
C GLN A 60 -24.82 1.36 -6.40
N SER A 61 -25.19 2.61 -6.05
CA SER A 61 -25.57 3.65 -7.01
C SER A 61 -24.49 3.98 -8.03
N PHE A 62 -23.23 3.68 -7.72
CA PHE A 62 -22.06 3.91 -8.56
C PHE A 62 -21.43 2.62 -9.09
N ALA A 63 -22.00 1.44 -8.80
CA ALA A 63 -21.43 0.15 -9.21
C ALA A 63 -21.32 0.02 -10.74
N ALA A 64 -22.27 0.55 -11.50
CA ALA A 64 -22.24 0.55 -12.95
C ALA A 64 -21.11 1.44 -13.51
N SER A 65 -20.97 2.65 -12.97
CA SER A 65 -19.89 3.59 -13.30
C SER A 65 -18.51 3.04 -12.94
N ALA A 66 -18.37 2.46 -11.74
CA ALA A 66 -17.13 1.83 -11.31
C ALA A 66 -16.75 0.62 -12.19
N ALA A 67 -17.72 -0.21 -12.57
CA ALA A 67 -17.49 -1.33 -13.50
C ALA A 67 -17.12 -0.85 -14.92
N ALA A 68 -17.60 0.32 -15.33
CA ALA A 68 -17.21 0.98 -16.58
C ALA A 68 -15.82 1.65 -16.52
N GLY A 69 -15.16 1.66 -15.36
CA GLY A 69 -13.85 2.27 -15.18
C GLY A 69 -13.88 3.80 -15.03
N GLU A 70 -15.02 4.38 -14.64
CA GLU A 70 -15.14 5.81 -14.42
C GLU A 70 -14.35 6.24 -13.17
N ARG A 71 -13.21 6.91 -13.38
CA ARG A 71 -12.29 7.35 -12.32
C ARG A 71 -12.90 8.33 -11.31
N GLU A 72 -14.00 8.99 -11.65
CA GLU A 72 -14.69 9.93 -10.75
C GLU A 72 -15.21 9.26 -9.46
N ILE A 73 -15.57 7.98 -9.53
CA ILE A 73 -16.08 7.24 -8.36
C ILE A 73 -14.95 6.90 -7.40
N GLU A 74 -13.81 6.50 -7.96
CA GLU A 74 -12.57 6.27 -7.22
C GLU A 74 -12.15 7.55 -6.50
N TYR A 75 -12.12 8.68 -7.22
CA TYR A 75 -11.77 9.99 -6.65
C TYR A 75 -12.68 10.40 -5.49
N LYS A 76 -14.00 10.15 -5.59
CA LYS A 76 -14.94 10.43 -4.49
C LYS A 76 -14.71 9.53 -3.28
N LEU A 77 -14.38 8.26 -3.51
CA LEU A 77 -14.02 7.34 -2.44
C LEU A 77 -12.73 7.79 -1.74
N TRP A 78 -11.72 8.20 -2.51
CA TRP A 78 -10.48 8.77 -2.00
C TRP A 78 -10.73 9.99 -1.12
N HIS A 79 -11.56 10.94 -1.58
CA HIS A 79 -11.86 12.15 -0.81
C HIS A 79 -12.60 11.83 0.49
N ALA A 80 -13.54 10.88 0.46
CA ALA A 80 -14.21 10.44 1.68
C ALA A 80 -13.24 9.82 2.69
N MET A 81 -12.25 9.04 2.24
CA MET A 81 -11.21 8.47 3.10
C MET A 81 -10.28 9.55 3.67
N LEU A 82 -9.88 10.52 2.85
CA LEU A 82 -9.04 11.64 3.25
C LEU A 82 -9.73 12.53 4.30
N ASP A 83 -11.03 12.79 4.14
CA ASP A 83 -11.83 13.57 5.10
C ASP A 83 -11.94 12.87 6.47
N GLU A 84 -11.88 11.53 6.50
CA GLU A 84 -11.85 10.72 7.72
C GLU A 84 -10.42 10.51 8.29
N GLY A 85 -9.39 11.04 7.61
CA GLY A 85 -8.00 11.01 8.06
C GLY A 85 -7.18 9.78 7.64
N HIS A 86 -7.68 9.01 6.65
CA HIS A 86 -6.94 7.90 6.05
C HIS A 86 -6.15 8.40 4.83
N PHE A 87 -4.82 8.47 4.97
CA PHE A 87 -3.91 8.91 3.91
C PHE A 87 -3.39 7.69 3.13
N ASP A 88 -3.56 7.71 1.81
CA ASP A 88 -2.89 6.83 0.86
C ASP A 88 -2.27 7.73 -0.22
N ASP A 89 -0.98 7.55 -0.50
CA ASP A 89 -0.21 8.41 -1.41
C ASP A 89 0.03 7.67 -2.73
N ASP A 90 -0.91 7.83 -3.66
CA ASP A 90 -0.67 7.56 -5.08
C ASP A 90 -0.02 8.81 -5.69
N THR A 91 1.31 8.88 -5.64
CA THR A 91 2.05 9.82 -6.48
C THR A 91 1.91 9.40 -7.94
N GLU A 92 0.97 10.03 -8.66
CA GLU A 92 0.97 10.07 -10.12
C GLU A 92 2.18 10.89 -10.60
N GLU A 93 3.04 10.28 -11.41
CA GLU A 93 3.99 10.94 -12.32
C GLU A 93 3.45 10.92 -13.75
#